data_AF-A0A7S0FVF9-F1
#
_entry.id   AF-A0A7S0FVF9-F1
#
_cell.length_a   1.000
_cell.length_b   1.000
_cell.length_c   1.000
_cell.angle_alpha   90.00
_cell.angle_beta   90.00
_cell.angle_gamma   90.00
#
_symmetry.space_group_name_H-M   'P 1'
#
loop_
_entity.id
_entity.type
_entity.pdbx_description
1 polymer ?
#
loop_
_entity_poly.entity_id
_entity_poly.type
_entity_poly.pdbx_seq_one_letter_code
_entity_poly.pdbx_strand_id
1 'polypeptide(L)'
;TKTRRLSAVEVNETLNLNLGLPIDPDNGQIRHFFRLLSNIFSVFEDHLFAIVGRLPLSFKQRITKLGWMIYFPLHKLLLGRRTGIHPDASYEYHALTTLMHWGRLFPVTIERMRFSLSQLSSVHPPEAYPHCLRAYGTDSSRHQLSGRPKAVVKEISYDMKDTCKLATGITDVGAEGSTVVTGLYVQHDPKNPSEKVLFWLYGGAYLSGDSLGNVPIAQKFGQWTNDMDVFLPNYRLLPENSFFDALHDVVQSYEYLVTVRGVKPENITCLGISSGGGLIVRLFQTLAERRKELGIDANATFSDPSSDIPKSKQRTELEELLVNPCGGVLMSPFVDYTVETCTEPGSFTEYIKHDLIVNQSVIEEGLQYFDQLGDATVRR
;
A
#
# COMPACT_ATOMS: atom_id res chain seq x y z
N THR A 1 6.45 10.71 40.36
CA THR A 1 7.64 10.67 39.49
C THR A 1 7.21 11.02 38.08
N LYS A 2 7.58 12.20 37.57
CA LYS A 2 7.26 12.60 36.19
C LYS A 2 8.19 11.81 35.26
N THR A 3 7.67 10.81 34.57
CA THR A 3 8.40 10.10 33.51
C THR A 3 8.69 11.10 32.40
N ARG A 4 9.97 11.47 32.23
CA ARG A 4 10.43 12.28 31.10
C ARG A 4 10.04 11.56 29.82
N ARG A 5 9.24 12.19 28.95
CA ARG A 5 9.03 11.68 27.59
C ARG A 5 10.34 11.84 26.84
N LEU A 6 10.88 10.73 26.35
CA LEU A 6 12.02 10.71 25.44
C LEU A 6 11.61 11.34 24.11
N SER A 7 12.54 12.06 23.47
CA SER A 7 12.40 12.52 22.09
C SER A 7 12.44 11.34 21.11
N ALA A 8 11.94 11.53 19.88
CA ALA A 8 11.97 10.48 18.85
C ALA A 8 13.41 10.00 18.56
N VAL A 9 14.39 10.91 18.62
CA VAL A 9 15.82 10.60 18.47
C VAL A 9 16.30 9.70 19.60
N GLU A 10 16.02 10.07 20.85
CA GLU A 10 16.39 9.26 22.02
C GLU A 10 15.71 7.88 22.00
N VAL A 11 14.46 7.78 21.52
CA VAL A 11 13.78 6.49 21.34
C VAL A 11 14.48 5.66 20.25
N ASN A 12 14.82 6.25 19.12
CA ASN A 12 15.51 5.55 18.03
C ASN A 12 16.89 5.01 18.44
N GLU A 13 17.67 5.77 19.21
CA GLU A 13 18.98 5.33 19.72
C GLU A 13 18.89 4.11 20.66
N THR A 14 17.72 3.91 21.29
CA THR A 14 17.47 2.74 22.14
C THR A 14 17.04 1.50 21.36
N LEU A 15 16.73 1.63 20.07
CA LEU A 15 16.29 0.50 19.25
C LEU A 15 17.45 -0.43 18.91
N ASN A 16 17.20 -1.74 19.05
CA ASN A 16 18.17 -2.77 18.69
C ASN A 16 18.12 -3.04 17.17
N LEU A 17 18.67 -2.13 16.37
CA LEU A 17 18.57 -2.19 14.90
C LEU A 17 19.26 -3.41 14.26
N ASN A 18 20.25 -4.00 14.93
CA ASN A 18 20.90 -5.25 14.52
C ASN A 18 20.23 -6.49 15.15
N LEU A 19 19.13 -6.31 15.88
CA LEU A 19 18.32 -7.35 16.52
C LEU A 19 19.13 -8.30 17.44
N GLY A 20 20.33 -7.92 17.88
CA GLY A 20 21.24 -8.81 18.63
C GLY A 20 21.79 -9.99 17.83
N LEU A 21 21.82 -9.90 16.49
CA LEU A 21 22.27 -10.95 15.60
C LEU A 21 23.78 -10.83 15.28
N PRO A 22 24.47 -11.95 15.01
CA PRO A 22 25.93 -11.96 14.86
C PRO A 22 26.42 -11.35 13.53
N ILE A 23 25.52 -11.16 12.56
CA ILE A 23 25.84 -10.65 11.23
C ILE A 23 25.24 -9.26 11.10
N ASP A 24 26.13 -8.29 11.00
CA ASP A 24 25.81 -6.91 10.69
C ASP A 24 25.68 -6.73 9.17
N PRO A 25 24.48 -6.47 8.63
CA PRO A 25 24.28 -6.25 7.19
C PRO A 25 24.97 -4.98 6.69
N ASP A 26 25.32 -4.05 7.59
CA ASP A 26 25.96 -2.80 7.21
C ASP A 26 27.48 -2.95 7.00
N ASN A 27 28.07 -4.10 7.37
CA ASN A 27 29.48 -4.40 7.12
C ASN A 27 29.80 -4.49 5.62
N GLY A 28 30.75 -3.67 5.16
CA GLY A 28 31.10 -3.56 3.73
C GLY A 28 31.62 -4.84 3.09
N GLN A 29 32.36 -5.69 3.81
CA GLN A 29 32.86 -6.97 3.27
C GLN A 29 31.73 -7.98 3.10
N ILE A 30 30.84 -8.07 4.11
CA ILE A 30 29.65 -8.93 4.07
C ILE A 30 28.75 -8.49 2.90
N ARG A 31 28.51 -7.18 2.77
CA ARG A 31 27.71 -6.62 1.68
C ARG A 31 28.29 -6.94 0.31
N HIS A 32 29.61 -6.77 0.12
CA HIS A 32 30.27 -7.09 -1.14
C HIS A 32 30.13 -8.57 -1.51
N PHE A 33 30.33 -9.46 -0.53
CA PHE A 33 30.16 -10.90 -0.71
C PHE A 33 28.72 -11.26 -1.14
N PHE A 34 27.71 -10.74 -0.45
CA PHE A 34 26.31 -11.05 -0.80
C PHE A 34 25.87 -10.39 -2.12
N ARG A 35 26.42 -9.24 -2.51
CA ARG A 35 26.21 -8.68 -3.86
C ARG A 35 26.76 -9.60 -4.95
N LEU A 36 27.96 -10.14 -4.78
CA LEU A 36 28.52 -11.12 -5.73
C LEU A 36 27.61 -12.35 -5.84
N LEU A 37 27.18 -12.89 -4.69
CA LEU A 37 26.28 -14.04 -4.64
C LEU A 37 24.92 -13.74 -5.29
N SER A 38 24.37 -12.55 -5.05
CA SER A 38 23.15 -12.04 -5.67
C SER A 38 23.24 -12.02 -7.20
N ASN A 39 24.37 -11.57 -7.75
CA ASN A 39 24.59 -11.53 -9.20
C ASN A 39 24.70 -12.93 -9.84
N ILE A 40 25.13 -13.93 -9.06
CA ILE A 40 25.12 -15.32 -9.52
C ILE A 40 23.69 -15.86 -9.54
N PHE A 41 22.90 -15.56 -8.50
CA PHE A 41 21.52 -16.02 -8.41
C PHE A 41 20.59 -15.37 -9.44
N SER A 42 20.82 -14.11 -9.79
CA SER A 42 19.97 -13.39 -10.76
C SER A 42 19.87 -14.09 -12.12
N VAL A 43 20.88 -14.87 -12.53
CA VAL A 43 20.86 -15.67 -13.78
C VAL A 43 19.68 -16.65 -13.83
N PHE A 44 19.20 -17.12 -12.68
CA PHE A 44 18.13 -18.12 -12.59
C PHE A 44 16.87 -17.60 -11.90
N GLU A 45 16.84 -16.31 -11.51
CA GLU A 45 15.74 -15.74 -10.72
C GLU A 45 14.43 -15.72 -11.50
N ASP A 46 14.43 -15.27 -12.74
CA ASP A 46 13.24 -15.22 -13.59
C ASP A 46 12.60 -16.62 -13.74
N HIS A 47 13.45 -17.65 -13.88
CA HIS A 47 12.99 -19.03 -13.99
C HIS A 47 12.37 -19.49 -12.67
N LEU A 48 13.00 -19.18 -11.54
CA LEU A 48 12.48 -19.49 -10.21
C LEU A 48 11.15 -18.75 -9.97
N PHE A 49 11.07 -17.46 -10.29
CA PHE A 49 9.87 -16.64 -10.16
C PHE A 49 8.75 -17.16 -11.04
N ALA A 50 9.03 -17.56 -12.28
CA ALA A 50 8.04 -18.15 -13.17
C ALA A 50 7.52 -19.50 -12.63
N ILE A 51 8.41 -20.34 -12.08
CA ILE A 51 8.02 -21.61 -11.46
C ILE A 51 7.12 -21.35 -10.24
N VAL A 52 7.58 -20.51 -9.30
CA VAL A 52 6.83 -20.20 -8.07
C VAL A 52 5.53 -19.46 -8.37
N GLY A 53 5.51 -18.58 -9.36
CA GLY A 53 4.32 -17.87 -9.83
C GLY A 53 3.25 -18.84 -10.31
N ARG A 54 3.64 -19.92 -11.02
CA ARG A 54 2.73 -20.98 -11.49
C ARG A 54 2.34 -21.98 -10.42
N LEU A 55 3.06 -22.05 -9.29
CA LEU A 55 2.68 -22.93 -8.20
C LEU A 55 1.29 -22.55 -7.69
N PRO A 56 0.40 -23.52 -7.43
CA PRO A 56 -0.93 -23.18 -6.97
C PRO A 56 -0.88 -22.54 -5.57
N LEU A 57 -1.75 -21.56 -5.34
CA LEU A 57 -1.75 -20.77 -4.09
C LEU A 57 -1.81 -21.62 -2.83
N SER A 58 -2.67 -22.65 -2.80
CA SER A 58 -2.80 -23.49 -1.59
C SER A 58 -1.55 -24.31 -1.28
N PHE A 59 -0.73 -24.61 -2.29
CA PHE A 59 0.56 -25.25 -2.09
C PHE A 59 1.56 -24.28 -1.47
N LYS A 60 1.66 -23.05 -1.99
CA LYS A 60 2.51 -21.99 -1.45
C LYS A 60 2.17 -21.68 0.02
N GLN A 61 0.88 -21.54 0.34
CA GLN A 61 0.40 -21.32 1.70
C GLN A 61 0.76 -22.46 2.67
N ARG A 62 0.67 -23.72 2.22
CA ARG A 62 1.06 -24.88 3.04
C ARG A 62 2.56 -24.85 3.37
N ILE A 63 3.40 -24.55 2.38
CA ILE A 63 4.85 -24.41 2.58
C ILE A 63 5.13 -23.28 3.57
N THR A 64 4.54 -22.10 3.36
CA THR A 64 4.75 -20.95 4.23
C THR A 64 4.31 -21.25 5.67
N LYS A 65 3.13 -21.85 5.86
CA LYS A 65 2.65 -22.24 7.20
C LYS A 65 3.58 -23.27 7.85
N LEU A 66 3.97 -24.31 7.11
CA LEU A 66 4.88 -25.33 7.64
C LEU A 66 6.20 -24.70 8.08
N GLY A 67 6.77 -23.82 7.24
CA GLY A 67 7.95 -23.04 7.58
C GLY A 67 7.76 -22.25 8.86
N TRP A 68 6.65 -21.52 9.00
CA TRP A 68 6.33 -20.77 10.22
C TRP A 68 6.14 -21.66 11.45
N MET A 69 5.42 -22.78 11.33
CA MET A 69 5.18 -23.74 12.42
C MET A 69 6.47 -24.38 12.93
N ILE A 70 7.50 -24.49 12.08
CA ILE A 70 8.83 -24.96 12.48
C ILE A 70 9.65 -23.81 13.06
N TYR A 71 9.69 -22.67 12.36
CA TYR A 71 10.53 -21.54 12.71
C TYR A 71 10.12 -20.87 14.02
N PHE A 72 8.84 -20.59 14.24
CA PHE A 72 8.37 -19.82 15.38
C PHE A 72 8.69 -20.49 16.74
N PRO A 73 8.44 -21.80 16.95
CA PRO A 73 8.86 -22.48 18.17
C PRO A 73 10.38 -22.49 18.37
N LEU A 74 11.16 -22.69 17.30
CA LEU A 74 12.63 -22.64 17.36
C LEU A 74 13.14 -21.24 17.74
N HIS A 75 12.57 -20.20 17.14
CA HIS A 75 12.86 -18.81 17.49
C HIS A 75 12.57 -18.56 18.97
N LYS A 76 11.39 -18.96 19.46
CA LYS A 76 11.01 -18.79 20.87
C LYS A 76 11.95 -19.50 21.83
N LEU A 77 12.44 -20.69 21.46
CA LEU A 77 13.35 -21.50 22.29
C LEU A 77 14.78 -20.96 22.30
N LEU A 78 15.31 -20.59 21.13
CA LEU A 78 16.73 -20.26 20.96
C LEU A 78 17.02 -18.76 21.17
N LEU A 79 16.13 -17.90 20.68
CA LEU A 79 16.34 -16.44 20.64
C LEU A 79 15.40 -15.71 21.61
N GLY A 80 14.11 -16.08 21.60
CA GLY A 80 13.09 -15.50 22.46
C GLY A 80 13.04 -13.97 22.37
N ARG A 81 12.96 -13.29 23.52
CA ARG A 81 12.93 -11.81 23.58
C ARG A 81 14.30 -11.13 23.49
N ARG A 82 15.38 -11.90 23.27
CA ARG A 82 16.73 -11.34 23.14
C ARG A 82 16.94 -10.66 21.79
N THR A 83 16.12 -11.01 20.81
CA THR A 83 16.17 -10.52 19.44
C THR A 83 14.89 -9.77 19.09
N GLY A 84 14.99 -8.73 18.26
CA GLY A 84 13.85 -7.89 17.89
C GLY A 84 14.12 -6.41 18.15
N ILE A 85 13.33 -5.55 17.51
CA ILE A 85 13.51 -4.08 17.56
C ILE A 85 13.22 -3.53 18.96
N HIS A 86 12.21 -4.10 19.65
CA HIS A 86 11.75 -3.61 20.94
C HIS A 86 11.45 -4.77 21.90
N PRO A 87 11.92 -4.74 23.16
CA PRO A 87 11.81 -5.86 24.10
C PRO A 87 10.36 -6.21 24.49
N ASP A 88 9.46 -5.22 24.46
CA ASP A 88 8.04 -5.42 24.83
C ASP A 88 7.18 -5.96 23.68
N ALA A 89 7.74 -6.11 22.47
CA ALA A 89 6.99 -6.65 21.35
C ALA A 89 6.67 -8.14 21.54
N SER A 90 5.67 -8.64 20.80
CA SER A 90 5.27 -10.04 20.87
C SER A 90 6.37 -10.96 20.33
N TYR A 91 6.33 -12.25 20.70
CA TYR A 91 7.27 -13.24 20.17
C TYR A 91 7.14 -13.39 18.66
N GLU A 92 5.93 -13.25 18.12
CA GLU A 92 5.66 -13.30 16.68
C GLU A 92 6.35 -12.13 15.98
N TYR A 93 6.31 -10.95 16.57
CA TYR A 93 6.99 -9.77 16.05
C TYR A 93 8.52 -9.94 16.08
N HIS A 94 9.08 -10.46 17.17
CA HIS A 94 10.52 -10.80 17.27
C HIS A 94 10.94 -11.83 16.22
N ALA A 95 10.13 -12.87 16.02
CA ALA A 95 10.35 -13.89 15.02
C ALA A 95 10.31 -13.31 13.60
N LEU A 96 9.29 -12.52 13.27
CA LEU A 96 9.16 -11.88 11.95
C LEU A 96 10.33 -10.95 11.65
N THR A 97 10.69 -10.07 12.58
CA THR A 97 11.81 -9.13 12.40
C THR A 97 13.14 -9.86 12.21
N THR A 98 13.36 -10.94 12.96
CA THR A 98 14.56 -11.78 12.82
C THR A 98 14.60 -12.52 11.48
N LEU A 99 13.46 -13.02 11.00
CA LEU A 99 13.36 -13.65 9.68
C LEU A 99 13.66 -12.64 8.57
N MET A 100 13.09 -11.43 8.67
CA MET A 100 13.27 -10.34 7.70
C MET A 100 14.68 -9.76 7.71
N HIS A 101 15.40 -9.83 8.85
CA HIS A 101 16.79 -9.36 8.96
C HIS A 101 17.72 -9.98 7.91
N TRP A 102 17.55 -11.27 7.63
CA TRP A 102 18.34 -11.96 6.62
C TRP A 102 18.11 -11.42 5.21
N GLY A 103 16.92 -10.87 4.96
CA GLY A 103 16.62 -10.15 3.72
C GLY A 103 17.44 -8.88 3.52
N ARG A 104 18.05 -8.32 4.58
CA ARG A 104 18.99 -7.17 4.48
C ARG A 104 20.34 -7.55 3.90
N LEU A 105 20.68 -8.83 3.85
CA LEU A 105 21.97 -9.28 3.31
C LEU A 105 21.98 -9.27 1.78
N PHE A 106 20.82 -9.50 1.14
CA PHE A 106 20.70 -9.51 -0.31
C PHE A 106 20.16 -8.18 -0.82
N PRO A 107 20.68 -7.67 -1.95
CA PRO A 107 20.07 -6.53 -2.63
C PRO A 107 18.61 -6.82 -2.98
N VAL A 108 17.70 -5.96 -2.51
CA VAL A 108 16.30 -5.96 -2.92
C VAL A 108 16.19 -5.20 -4.24
N THR A 109 16.25 -5.92 -5.36
CA THR A 109 15.99 -5.36 -6.69
C THR A 109 14.49 -5.06 -6.87
N ILE A 110 14.15 -4.16 -7.79
CA ILE A 110 12.75 -3.88 -8.16
C ILE A 110 12.02 -5.18 -8.53
N GLU A 111 12.65 -6.03 -9.32
CA GLU A 111 12.06 -7.30 -9.74
C GLU A 111 11.75 -8.22 -8.55
N ARG A 112 12.70 -8.41 -7.63
CA ARG A 112 12.49 -9.20 -6.41
C ARG A 112 11.38 -8.62 -5.55
N MET A 113 11.29 -7.30 -5.47
CA MET A 113 10.24 -6.60 -4.73
C MET A 113 8.86 -6.83 -5.36
N ARG A 114 8.74 -6.62 -6.68
CA ARG A 114 7.52 -6.89 -7.47
C ARG A 114 7.08 -8.34 -7.31
N PHE A 115 8.01 -9.28 -7.47
CA PHE A 115 7.73 -10.69 -7.28
C PHE A 115 7.25 -10.96 -5.86
N SER A 116 8.00 -10.54 -4.82
CA SER A 116 7.65 -10.81 -3.42
C SER A 116 6.27 -10.26 -3.05
N LEU A 117 5.92 -9.04 -3.47
CA LEU A 117 4.62 -8.45 -3.17
C LEU A 117 3.47 -9.09 -3.96
N SER A 118 3.71 -9.54 -5.20
CA SER A 118 2.71 -10.33 -5.92
C SER A 118 2.37 -11.65 -5.20
N GLN A 119 3.29 -12.15 -4.35
CA GLN A 119 3.11 -13.36 -3.58
C GLN A 119 2.52 -13.14 -2.17
N LEU A 120 2.10 -11.93 -1.80
CA LEU A 120 1.49 -11.65 -0.48
C LEU A 120 0.33 -12.58 -0.13
N SER A 121 -0.44 -12.99 -1.13
CA SER A 121 -1.53 -13.97 -0.96
C SER A 121 -1.06 -15.30 -0.33
N SER A 122 0.21 -15.66 -0.51
CA SER A 122 0.81 -16.91 -0.02
C SER A 122 1.11 -16.91 1.47
N VAL A 123 1.17 -15.74 2.13
CA VAL A 123 1.48 -15.64 3.57
C VAL A 123 0.24 -15.62 4.46
N HIS A 124 -0.96 -15.65 3.89
CA HIS A 124 -2.18 -15.68 4.68
C HIS A 124 -2.46 -17.06 5.30
N PRO A 125 -2.89 -17.11 6.57
CA PRO A 125 -3.06 -18.35 7.31
C PRO A 125 -4.15 -19.25 6.68
N PRO A 126 -3.89 -20.56 6.58
CA PRO A 126 -4.86 -21.57 6.21
C PRO A 126 -6.08 -21.68 7.13
N GLU A 127 -6.13 -21.15 8.35
CA GLU A 127 -7.37 -21.12 9.16
C GLU A 127 -8.37 -20.08 8.64
N ALA A 128 -7.92 -19.11 7.82
CA ALA A 128 -8.79 -18.39 6.91
C ALA A 128 -9.32 -19.28 5.77
N TYR A 129 -8.92 -20.56 5.77
CA TYR A 129 -9.38 -21.67 4.96
C TYR A 129 -9.94 -22.84 5.80
N PRO A 130 -11.24 -22.83 6.19
CA PRO A 130 -11.77 -23.93 6.99
C PRO A 130 -11.57 -25.27 6.26
N HIS A 131 -11.11 -26.26 7.02
CA HIS A 131 -10.65 -27.60 6.65
C HIS A 131 -11.47 -28.34 5.57
N CYS A 132 -11.42 -27.94 4.30
CA CYS A 132 -12.10 -28.64 3.20
C CYS A 132 -11.52 -28.26 1.83
N LEU A 133 -10.29 -28.65 1.50
CA LEU A 133 -9.81 -28.65 0.10
C LEU A 133 -9.06 -29.95 -0.24
N ARG A 134 -9.84 -31.02 -0.39
CA ARG A 134 -9.70 -31.91 -1.54
C ARG A 134 -10.33 -31.19 -2.73
N ALA A 135 -9.67 -31.28 -3.89
CA ALA A 135 -10.03 -30.73 -5.19
C ALA A 135 -9.61 -29.27 -5.45
N TYR A 136 -8.51 -29.16 -6.22
CA TYR A 136 -8.18 -28.00 -7.02
C TYR A 136 -9.21 -27.83 -8.16
N GLY A 137 -9.56 -26.57 -8.45
CA GLY A 137 -10.31 -26.17 -9.64
C GLY A 137 -10.61 -24.68 -9.59
N THR A 138 -9.88 -23.92 -10.41
CA THR A 138 -10.17 -22.62 -11.07
C THR A 138 -11.36 -21.73 -10.65
N ASP A 139 -11.70 -21.63 -9.36
CA ASP A 139 -12.80 -20.75 -8.95
C ASP A 139 -12.49 -20.09 -7.60
N SER A 140 -12.38 -18.76 -7.62
CA SER A 140 -11.96 -17.86 -6.53
C SER A 140 -12.96 -17.77 -5.37
N SER A 141 -13.74 -18.81 -5.12
CA SER A 141 -15.11 -18.66 -4.67
C SER A 141 -15.48 -19.33 -3.34
N ARG A 142 -14.53 -19.72 -2.46
CA ARG A 142 -14.89 -20.61 -1.32
C ARG A 142 -14.30 -20.30 0.06
N HIS A 143 -13.91 -19.06 0.32
CA HIS A 143 -13.41 -18.67 1.65
C HIS A 143 -14.21 -17.52 2.24
N GLN A 144 -15.28 -17.90 2.93
CA GLN A 144 -16.25 -17.02 3.58
C GLN A 144 -16.40 -17.42 5.05
N LEU A 145 -16.73 -16.44 5.86
CA LEU A 145 -17.45 -16.65 7.12
C LEU A 145 -18.74 -17.45 6.80
N SER A 146 -18.95 -18.58 7.48
CA SER A 146 -20.05 -19.50 7.18
C SER A 146 -21.40 -18.79 7.08
N GLY A 147 -22.09 -18.92 5.94
CA GLY A 147 -23.44 -18.37 5.72
C GLY A 147 -23.56 -17.13 4.84
N ARG A 148 -22.47 -16.56 4.31
CA ARG A 148 -22.51 -15.36 3.44
C ARG A 148 -22.50 -15.66 1.93
N PRO A 149 -23.06 -14.80 1.04
CA PRO A 149 -23.02 -14.95 -0.42
C PRO A 149 -21.62 -14.81 -1.02
N LYS A 150 -21.33 -15.48 -2.15
CA LYS A 150 -20.00 -15.48 -2.80
C LYS A 150 -19.66 -14.10 -3.31
N ALA A 151 -18.55 -13.55 -2.83
CA ALA A 151 -17.99 -12.32 -3.37
C ALA A 151 -17.62 -12.54 -4.84
N VAL A 152 -17.95 -11.56 -5.68
CA VAL A 152 -17.64 -11.56 -7.11
C VAL A 152 -16.57 -10.52 -7.37
N VAL A 153 -15.47 -10.95 -7.97
CA VAL A 153 -14.38 -10.06 -8.40
C VAL A 153 -14.62 -9.67 -9.85
N LYS A 154 -14.73 -8.37 -10.12
CA LYS A 154 -14.93 -7.80 -11.45
C LYS A 154 -13.69 -7.02 -11.85
N GLU A 155 -13.20 -7.26 -13.05
CA GLU A 155 -12.18 -6.41 -13.65
C GLU A 155 -12.80 -5.10 -14.12
N ILE A 156 -12.14 -3.99 -13.79
CA ILE A 156 -12.53 -2.65 -14.20
C ILE A 156 -11.54 -2.18 -15.25
N SER A 157 -12.08 -1.64 -16.34
CA SER A 157 -11.35 -0.87 -17.35
C SER A 157 -12.32 0.17 -17.91
N TYR A 158 -12.11 1.43 -17.58
CA TYR A 158 -13.02 2.52 -17.96
C TYR A 158 -12.25 3.76 -18.42
N ASP A 159 -12.61 4.32 -19.56
CA ASP A 159 -11.97 5.51 -20.14
C ASP A 159 -12.64 6.80 -19.63
N MET A 160 -11.89 7.60 -18.88
CA MET A 160 -12.32 8.86 -18.24
C MET A 160 -12.26 10.09 -19.16
N LYS A 161 -12.01 9.94 -20.48
CA LYS A 161 -11.84 11.06 -21.44
C LYS A 161 -12.88 12.18 -21.32
N ASP A 162 -14.14 11.84 -21.04
CA ASP A 162 -15.25 12.81 -20.96
C ASP A 162 -15.61 13.22 -19.52
N THR A 163 -14.90 12.68 -18.52
CA THR A 163 -15.27 12.80 -17.08
C THR A 163 -14.12 13.22 -16.17
N CYS A 164 -12.87 13.24 -16.63
CA CYS A 164 -11.70 13.57 -15.81
C CYS A 164 -11.59 15.09 -15.50
N LYS A 165 -12.14 15.51 -14.37
CA LYS A 165 -12.18 16.92 -13.93
C LYS A 165 -11.23 17.22 -12.79
N LEU A 166 -10.90 16.23 -11.95
CA LEU A 166 -9.95 16.43 -10.85
C LEU A 166 -8.52 16.40 -11.36
N ALA A 167 -8.16 15.47 -12.26
CA ALA A 167 -6.77 15.29 -12.67
C ALA A 167 -6.23 16.41 -13.60
N THR A 168 -7.10 17.16 -14.27
CA THR A 168 -6.73 18.16 -15.29
C THR A 168 -6.35 19.53 -14.74
N GLY A 169 -6.48 19.76 -13.42
CA GLY A 169 -6.23 21.06 -12.78
C GLY A 169 -5.31 21.03 -11.57
N ILE A 170 -4.74 19.88 -11.23
CA ILE A 170 -3.80 19.77 -10.11
C ILE A 170 -2.43 20.11 -10.65
N THR A 171 -1.86 21.26 -10.24
CA THR A 171 -0.60 21.79 -10.75
C THR A 171 0.58 20.83 -10.55
N ASP A 172 0.49 19.94 -9.57
CA ASP A 172 1.46 18.87 -9.29
C ASP A 172 1.30 17.65 -10.21
N VAL A 173 0.14 17.44 -10.83
CA VAL A 173 -0.14 16.24 -11.61
C VAL A 173 0.20 16.50 -13.09
N GLY A 174 1.49 16.70 -13.36
CA GLY A 174 2.04 17.01 -14.68
C GLY A 174 2.07 15.84 -15.68
N ALA A 175 1.10 14.92 -15.62
CA ALA A 175 1.11 13.72 -16.45
C ALA A 175 0.20 13.88 -17.69
N GLU A 176 0.76 13.75 -18.89
CA GLU A 176 0.03 13.27 -20.08
C GLU A 176 -0.32 11.78 -19.87
N GLY A 177 -1.15 11.51 -18.85
CA GLY A 177 -1.45 10.17 -18.38
C GLY A 177 -2.64 9.56 -19.10
N SER A 178 -2.61 8.24 -19.23
CA SER A 178 -3.78 7.43 -19.60
C SER A 178 -5.01 7.89 -18.81
N THR A 179 -6.13 8.12 -19.49
CA THR A 179 -7.44 8.38 -18.88
C THR A 179 -8.15 7.12 -18.44
N VAL A 180 -7.53 5.95 -18.62
CA VAL A 180 -8.17 4.66 -18.37
C VAL A 180 -7.94 4.24 -16.92
N VAL A 181 -9.01 4.20 -16.13
CA VAL A 181 -9.04 3.61 -14.81
C VAL A 181 -9.12 2.09 -14.97
N THR A 182 -8.15 1.37 -14.42
CA THR A 182 -8.18 -0.09 -14.36
C THR A 182 -8.05 -0.61 -12.92
N GLY A 183 -8.48 -1.85 -12.67
CA GLY A 183 -8.36 -2.44 -11.34
C GLY A 183 -9.31 -3.60 -11.10
N LEU A 184 -9.45 -3.99 -9.84
CA LEU A 184 -10.36 -5.06 -9.42
C LEU A 184 -11.40 -4.53 -8.43
N TYR A 185 -12.65 -4.88 -8.66
CA TYR A 185 -13.77 -4.53 -7.79
C TYR A 185 -14.34 -5.81 -7.17
N VAL A 186 -14.22 -5.94 -5.85
CA VAL A 186 -14.74 -7.07 -5.07
C VAL A 186 -16.11 -6.68 -4.53
N GLN A 187 -17.16 -7.35 -5.01
CA GLN A 187 -18.52 -7.15 -4.54
C GLN A 187 -18.93 -8.32 -3.66
N HIS A 188 -19.23 -8.08 -2.38
CA HIS A 188 -19.41 -9.16 -1.40
C HIS A 188 -20.78 -9.81 -1.47
N ASP A 189 -21.84 -9.03 -1.70
CA ASP A 189 -23.18 -9.52 -2.03
C ASP A 189 -23.56 -9.12 -3.48
N PRO A 190 -23.56 -10.07 -4.43
CA PRO A 190 -23.97 -9.83 -5.81
C PRO A 190 -25.41 -9.33 -5.96
N LYS A 191 -26.30 -9.68 -5.03
CA LYS A 191 -27.71 -9.32 -5.07
C LYS A 191 -27.98 -7.95 -4.46
N ASN A 192 -27.22 -7.59 -3.42
CA ASN A 192 -27.33 -6.32 -2.73
C ASN A 192 -25.93 -5.68 -2.63
N PRO A 193 -25.45 -5.01 -3.71
CA PRO A 193 -24.18 -4.30 -3.65
C PRO A 193 -24.15 -3.33 -2.46
N SER A 194 -23.01 -3.24 -1.79
CA SER A 194 -22.86 -2.30 -0.68
C SER A 194 -22.90 -0.87 -1.18
N GLU A 195 -23.65 0.00 -0.51
CA GLU A 195 -23.60 1.45 -0.76
C GLU A 195 -22.24 2.07 -0.35
N LYS A 196 -21.52 1.37 0.53
CA LYS A 196 -20.22 1.76 1.06
C LYS A 196 -19.09 1.02 0.37
N VAL A 197 -18.02 1.74 0.04
CA VAL A 197 -16.85 1.20 -0.67
C VAL A 197 -15.58 1.44 0.12
N LEU A 198 -14.80 0.37 0.29
CA LEU A 198 -13.42 0.46 0.75
C LEU A 198 -12.52 0.71 -0.46
N PHE A 199 -11.94 1.90 -0.56
CA PHE A 199 -10.97 2.25 -1.60
C PHE A 199 -9.57 1.84 -1.16
N TRP A 200 -9.11 0.69 -1.65
CA TRP A 200 -7.91 0.01 -1.19
C TRP A 200 -6.69 0.40 -2.03
N LEU A 201 -5.75 1.11 -1.43
CA LEU A 201 -4.47 1.45 -2.04
C LEU A 201 -3.38 0.54 -1.47
N TYR A 202 -2.90 -0.38 -2.32
CA TYR A 202 -1.86 -1.32 -1.90
C TYR A 202 -0.51 -0.63 -1.67
N GLY A 203 0.36 -1.31 -0.94
CA GLY A 203 1.72 -0.86 -0.68
C GLY A 203 2.72 -1.47 -1.65
N GLY A 204 3.93 -0.92 -1.63
CA GLY A 204 5.09 -1.46 -2.33
C GLY A 204 6.15 -0.42 -2.66
N ALA A 205 6.31 0.57 -1.77
CA ALA A 205 7.23 1.70 -1.93
C ALA A 205 7.09 2.40 -3.29
N TYR A 206 5.89 2.41 -3.90
CA TYR A 206 5.62 2.90 -5.26
C TYR A 206 6.32 2.14 -6.40
N LEU A 207 7.16 1.15 -6.09
CA LEU A 207 7.95 0.36 -7.03
C LEU A 207 7.29 -0.98 -7.38
N SER A 208 6.30 -1.40 -6.58
CA SER A 208 5.79 -2.77 -6.63
C SER A 208 4.38 -2.90 -6.05
N GLY A 209 3.80 -4.09 -6.19
CA GLY A 209 2.44 -4.40 -5.79
C GLY A 209 1.46 -4.38 -6.97
N ASP A 210 0.33 -5.07 -6.82
CA ASP A 210 -0.72 -5.14 -7.82
C ASP A 210 -2.08 -5.43 -7.15
N SER A 211 -3.17 -5.15 -7.86
CA SER A 211 -4.53 -5.37 -7.35
C SER A 211 -4.81 -6.85 -7.08
N LEU A 212 -4.36 -7.75 -7.95
CA LEU A 212 -4.65 -9.20 -7.86
C LEU A 212 -4.04 -9.82 -6.60
N GLY A 213 -2.77 -9.54 -6.31
CA GLY A 213 -2.06 -10.01 -5.11
C GLY A 213 -2.68 -9.50 -3.81
N ASN A 214 -3.37 -8.35 -3.87
CA ASN A 214 -4.02 -7.71 -2.73
C ASN A 214 -5.50 -8.10 -2.54
N VAL A 215 -6.15 -8.74 -3.51
CA VAL A 215 -7.56 -9.17 -3.37
C VAL A 215 -7.82 -9.96 -2.08
N PRO A 216 -7.01 -10.97 -1.69
CA PRO A 216 -7.35 -11.80 -0.52
C PRO A 216 -7.35 -11.03 0.80
N ILE A 217 -6.43 -10.08 0.98
CA ILE A 217 -6.39 -9.23 2.17
C ILE A 217 -7.52 -8.20 2.12
N ALA A 218 -7.69 -7.53 0.98
CA ALA A 218 -8.69 -6.49 0.80
C ALA A 218 -10.13 -7.02 0.98
N GLN A 219 -10.42 -8.22 0.44
CA GLN A 219 -11.70 -8.90 0.63
C GLN A 219 -12.01 -9.16 2.12
N LYS A 220 -11.01 -9.55 2.93
CA LYS A 220 -11.22 -9.76 4.37
C LYS A 220 -11.53 -8.46 5.08
N PHE A 221 -10.83 -7.37 4.74
CA PHE A 221 -11.16 -6.07 5.28
C PHE A 221 -12.59 -5.68 4.94
N GLY A 222 -13.03 -5.83 3.68
CA GLY A 222 -14.43 -5.63 3.30
C GLY A 222 -15.42 -6.46 4.13
N GLN A 223 -15.13 -7.75 4.37
CA GLN A 223 -15.96 -8.64 5.20
C GLN A 223 -16.03 -8.18 6.67
N TRP A 224 -14.91 -7.72 7.22
CA TRP A 224 -14.81 -7.23 8.60
C TRP A 224 -15.47 -5.87 8.78
N THR A 225 -15.51 -5.06 7.72
CA THR A 225 -16.19 -3.76 7.71
C THR A 225 -17.63 -3.89 7.21
N ASN A 226 -18.37 -4.87 7.75
CA ASN A 226 -19.78 -5.09 7.43
C ASN A 226 -20.07 -5.34 5.93
N ASP A 227 -19.26 -6.20 5.31
CA ASP A 227 -19.38 -6.59 3.89
C ASP A 227 -19.39 -5.39 2.92
N MET A 228 -18.54 -4.38 3.20
CA MET A 228 -18.28 -3.30 2.24
C MET A 228 -17.66 -3.87 0.96
N ASP A 229 -18.14 -3.38 -0.18
CA ASP A 229 -17.51 -3.63 -1.47
C ASP A 229 -16.13 -2.97 -1.50
N VAL A 230 -15.19 -3.51 -2.26
CA VAL A 230 -13.79 -3.08 -2.24
C VAL A 230 -13.31 -2.77 -3.65
N PHE A 231 -12.72 -1.60 -3.84
CA PHE A 231 -12.07 -1.24 -5.10
C PHE A 231 -10.56 -1.16 -4.94
N LEU A 232 -9.83 -1.94 -5.74
CA LEU A 232 -8.37 -1.98 -5.82
C LEU A 232 -7.94 -1.43 -7.20
N PRO A 233 -7.63 -0.13 -7.33
CA PRO A 233 -7.18 0.42 -8.61
C PRO A 233 -5.77 -0.10 -8.94
N ASN A 234 -5.51 -0.37 -10.22
CA ASN A 234 -4.14 -0.48 -10.69
C ASN A 234 -3.62 0.94 -10.90
N TYR A 235 -2.62 1.34 -10.11
CA TYR A 235 -1.91 2.59 -10.32
C TYR A 235 -0.52 2.31 -10.88
N ARG A 236 -0.03 3.22 -11.73
CA ARG A 236 1.30 3.16 -12.35
C ARG A 236 2.39 3.17 -11.28
N LEU A 237 3.46 2.42 -11.56
CA LEU A 237 4.58 2.20 -10.64
C LEU A 237 5.85 2.82 -11.21
N LEU A 238 6.77 3.15 -10.31
CA LEU A 238 8.14 3.53 -10.63
C LEU A 238 8.96 2.27 -10.98
N PRO A 239 10.02 2.40 -11.80
CA PRO A 239 10.50 3.60 -12.47
C PRO A 239 9.89 3.84 -13.86
N GLU A 240 9.02 2.95 -14.33
CA GLU A 240 8.42 3.05 -15.66
C GLU A 240 7.54 4.30 -15.79
N ASN A 241 7.07 4.84 -14.66
CA ASN A 241 6.27 6.05 -14.56
C ASN A 241 6.73 6.88 -13.36
N SER A 242 6.28 8.14 -13.28
CA SER A 242 6.59 9.04 -12.17
C SER A 242 5.69 8.80 -10.95
N PHE A 243 6.05 9.40 -9.80
CA PHE A 243 5.16 9.46 -8.65
C PHE A 243 3.84 10.19 -8.98
N PHE A 244 3.90 11.24 -9.80
CA PHE A 244 2.72 12.01 -10.19
C PHE A 244 1.78 11.20 -11.08
N ASP A 245 2.30 10.27 -11.88
CA ASP A 245 1.49 9.30 -12.62
C ASP A 245 0.71 8.36 -11.69
N ALA A 246 1.36 7.87 -10.63
CA ALA A 246 0.69 7.04 -9.62
C ALA A 246 -0.41 7.82 -8.89
N LEU A 247 -0.13 9.07 -8.50
CA LEU A 247 -1.11 9.94 -7.85
C LEU A 247 -2.27 10.27 -8.80
N HIS A 248 -1.98 10.57 -10.07
CA HIS A 248 -2.98 10.78 -11.11
C HIS A 248 -3.96 9.61 -11.19
N ASP A 249 -3.44 8.38 -11.26
CA ASP A 249 -4.28 7.18 -11.38
C ASP A 249 -5.16 6.96 -10.14
N VAL A 250 -4.65 7.29 -8.95
CA VAL A 250 -5.43 7.24 -7.70
C VAL A 250 -6.53 8.30 -7.68
N VAL A 251 -6.23 9.54 -8.09
CA VAL A 251 -7.21 10.63 -8.19
C VAL A 251 -8.31 10.27 -9.20
N GLN A 252 -7.94 9.77 -10.38
CA GLN A 252 -8.90 9.32 -11.39
C GLN A 252 -9.74 8.13 -10.90
N SER A 253 -9.12 7.21 -10.16
CA SER A 253 -9.83 6.07 -9.57
C SER A 253 -10.86 6.50 -8.52
N TYR A 254 -10.54 7.51 -7.70
CA TYR A 254 -11.49 8.14 -6.79
C TYR A 254 -12.61 8.85 -7.57
N GLU A 255 -12.27 9.63 -8.60
CA GLU A 255 -13.23 10.30 -9.46
C GLU A 255 -14.19 9.31 -10.16
N TYR A 256 -13.68 8.17 -10.62
CA TYR A 256 -14.46 7.06 -11.18
C TYR A 256 -15.47 6.50 -10.17
N LEU A 257 -15.07 6.31 -8.90
CA LEU A 257 -15.98 5.83 -7.86
C LEU A 257 -17.16 6.80 -7.67
N VAL A 258 -16.89 8.10 -7.67
CA VAL A 258 -17.92 9.13 -7.42
C VAL A 258 -18.80 9.33 -8.66
N THR A 259 -18.20 9.59 -9.81
CA THR A 259 -18.93 10.07 -11.00
C THR A 259 -19.51 8.96 -11.86
N VAL A 260 -18.80 7.84 -12.00
CA VAL A 260 -19.19 6.75 -12.90
C VAL A 260 -19.93 5.67 -12.12
N ARG A 261 -19.44 5.31 -10.94
CA ARG A 261 -20.09 4.31 -10.07
C ARG A 261 -21.18 4.91 -9.19
N GLY A 262 -21.24 6.23 -9.04
CA GLY A 262 -22.27 6.91 -8.25
C GLY A 262 -22.12 6.71 -6.75
N VAL A 263 -20.93 6.36 -6.26
CA VAL A 263 -20.68 6.16 -4.83
C VAL A 263 -20.54 7.54 -4.18
N LYS A 264 -21.39 7.84 -3.20
CA LYS A 264 -21.27 9.10 -2.47
C LYS A 264 -19.92 9.17 -1.76
N PRO A 265 -19.20 10.31 -1.78
CA PRO A 265 -17.92 10.45 -1.07
C PRO A 265 -17.97 10.03 0.41
N GLU A 266 -19.02 10.42 1.13
CA GLU A 266 -19.27 10.04 2.53
C GLU A 266 -19.39 8.52 2.77
N ASN A 267 -19.57 7.73 1.71
CA ASN A 267 -19.61 6.26 1.74
C ASN A 267 -18.30 5.61 1.26
N ILE A 268 -17.28 6.40 0.90
CA ILE A 268 -15.95 5.93 0.50
C ILE A 268 -15.02 6.00 1.71
N THR A 269 -14.47 4.87 2.14
CA THR A 269 -13.37 4.83 3.12
C THR A 269 -12.09 4.45 2.41
N CYS A 270 -11.08 5.30 2.44
CA CYS A 270 -9.77 4.98 1.88
C CYS A 270 -8.98 4.12 2.87
N LEU A 271 -8.38 3.02 2.42
CA LEU A 271 -7.48 2.21 3.23
C LEU A 271 -6.18 1.98 2.47
N GLY A 272 -5.07 2.39 3.08
CA GLY A 272 -3.76 2.39 2.43
C GLY A 272 -2.71 1.73 3.31
N ILE A 273 -1.87 0.89 2.70
CA ILE A 273 -0.75 0.22 3.38
C ILE A 273 0.56 0.80 2.84
N SER A 274 1.51 1.19 3.70
CA SER A 274 2.82 1.68 3.28
C SER A 274 2.69 2.83 2.27
N SER A 275 3.26 2.71 1.07
CA SER A 275 3.14 3.72 -0.01
C SER A 275 1.68 4.03 -0.39
N GLY A 276 0.77 3.06 -0.28
CA GLY A 276 -0.66 3.28 -0.48
C GLY A 276 -1.25 4.23 0.56
N GLY A 277 -0.73 4.20 1.79
CA GLY A 277 -1.07 5.18 2.82
C GLY A 277 -0.58 6.59 2.47
N GLY A 278 0.63 6.70 1.90
CA GLY A 278 1.15 7.96 1.35
C GLY A 278 0.26 8.52 0.23
N LEU A 279 -0.21 7.67 -0.68
CA LEU A 279 -1.15 8.05 -1.74
C LEU A 279 -2.48 8.56 -1.18
N ILE A 280 -2.98 8.02 -0.07
CA ILE A 280 -4.20 8.56 0.60
C ILE A 280 -3.94 9.97 1.09
N VAL A 281 -2.81 10.21 1.75
CA VAL A 281 -2.46 11.55 2.27
C VAL A 281 -2.39 12.54 1.12
N ARG A 282 -1.70 12.18 0.02
CA ARG A 282 -1.58 13.06 -1.16
C ARG A 282 -2.92 13.26 -1.87
N LEU A 283 -3.76 12.23 -2.00
CA LEU A 283 -5.13 12.38 -2.49
C LEU A 283 -5.92 13.39 -1.65
N PHE A 284 -5.85 13.33 -0.32
CA PHE A 284 -6.58 14.25 0.54
C PHE A 284 -6.06 15.68 0.44
N GLN A 285 -4.74 15.87 0.34
CA GLN A 285 -4.13 17.18 0.09
C GLN A 285 -4.59 17.76 -1.24
N THR A 286 -4.53 16.96 -2.31
CA THR A 286 -5.02 17.30 -3.64
C THR A 286 -6.49 17.74 -3.62
N LEU A 287 -7.38 17.00 -2.95
CA LEU A 287 -8.79 17.39 -2.81
C LEU A 287 -8.94 18.71 -2.03
N ALA A 288 -8.12 18.93 -0.99
CA ALA A 288 -8.16 20.15 -0.18
C ALA A 288 -7.65 21.38 -0.94
N GLU A 289 -6.57 21.25 -1.70
CA GLU A 289 -6.03 22.30 -2.57
C GLU A 289 -7.07 22.71 -3.60
N ARG A 290 -7.68 21.73 -4.28
CA ARG A 290 -8.68 22.00 -5.30
C ARG A 290 -9.94 22.67 -4.76
N ARG A 291 -10.37 22.30 -3.54
CA ARG A 291 -11.45 23.02 -2.83
C ARG A 291 -11.08 24.47 -2.58
N LYS A 292 -9.86 24.73 -2.11
CA LYS A 292 -9.37 26.08 -1.82
C LYS A 292 -9.35 26.96 -3.08
N GLU A 293 -8.86 26.42 -4.20
CA GLU A 293 -8.85 27.12 -5.50
C GLU A 293 -10.25 27.51 -5.97
N LEU A 294 -11.23 26.64 -5.73
CA LEU A 294 -12.61 26.83 -6.19
C LEU A 294 -13.51 27.53 -5.15
N GLY A 295 -12.99 27.83 -3.96
CA GLY A 295 -13.75 28.44 -2.87
C GLY A 295 -14.87 27.54 -2.30
N ILE A 296 -14.66 26.23 -2.29
CA ILE A 296 -15.63 25.23 -1.82
C ILE A 296 -15.31 24.88 -0.36
N ASP A 297 -16.28 25.00 0.54
CA ASP A 297 -16.15 24.56 1.93
C ASP A 297 -16.26 23.02 2.02
N ALA A 298 -15.27 22.39 2.65
CA ALA A 298 -15.20 20.95 2.84
C ALA A 298 -16.31 20.40 3.75
N ASN A 299 -16.92 21.26 4.58
CA ASN A 299 -18.02 20.93 5.48
C ASN A 299 -19.38 21.39 4.97
N ALA A 300 -19.46 21.97 3.77
CA ALA A 300 -20.73 22.25 3.14
C ALA A 300 -21.41 20.92 2.79
N THR A 301 -22.14 20.35 3.76
CA THR A 301 -23.25 19.45 3.46
C THR A 301 -24.11 20.14 2.40
N PHE A 302 -24.54 19.39 1.39
CA PHE A 302 -25.31 19.82 0.20
C PHE A 302 -26.70 20.45 0.50
N SER A 303 -26.86 21.12 1.62
CA SER A 303 -28.12 21.55 2.22
C SER A 303 -28.11 23.00 2.69
N ASP A 304 -27.35 23.90 2.05
CA ASP A 304 -27.59 25.34 2.19
C ASP A 304 -28.30 25.90 0.94
N PRO A 305 -29.65 25.98 0.95
CA PRO A 305 -30.41 26.56 -0.15
C PRO A 305 -30.30 28.10 -0.24
N SER A 306 -29.49 28.77 0.60
CA SER A 306 -29.39 30.23 0.65
C SER A 306 -28.24 30.86 -0.16
N SER A 307 -27.38 30.06 -0.82
CA SER A 307 -26.32 30.63 -1.67
C SER A 307 -26.89 31.08 -3.02
N ASP A 308 -27.10 32.39 -3.19
CA ASP A 308 -27.62 33.08 -4.39
C ASP A 308 -26.70 33.02 -5.65
N ILE A 309 -25.80 32.05 -5.74
CA ILE A 309 -24.87 31.90 -6.88
C ILE A 309 -25.48 30.91 -7.87
N PRO A 310 -25.71 31.28 -9.15
CA PRO A 310 -26.11 30.33 -10.18
C PRO A 310 -25.07 29.22 -10.31
N LYS A 311 -25.39 28.02 -9.82
CA LYS A 311 -24.51 26.85 -9.97
C LYS A 311 -24.68 26.31 -11.38
N SER A 312 -23.64 26.40 -12.21
CA SER A 312 -23.63 25.63 -13.46
C SER A 312 -23.64 24.13 -13.12
N LYS A 313 -24.21 23.30 -14.01
CA LYS A 313 -24.21 21.84 -13.86
C LYS A 313 -22.79 21.29 -13.62
N GLN A 314 -21.81 21.85 -14.34
CA GLN A 314 -20.40 21.51 -14.21
C GLN A 314 -19.83 21.83 -12.81
N ARG A 315 -20.22 22.97 -12.22
CA ARG A 315 -19.82 23.35 -10.85
C ARG A 315 -20.41 22.42 -9.80
N THR A 316 -21.66 22.00 -9.97
CA THR A 316 -22.33 21.09 -9.03
C THR A 316 -21.67 19.71 -9.01
N GLU A 317 -21.34 19.16 -10.19
CA GLU A 317 -20.63 17.87 -10.30
C GLU A 317 -19.20 17.93 -9.72
N LEU A 318 -18.51 19.07 -9.86
CA LEU A 318 -17.19 19.32 -9.24
C LEU A 318 -17.30 19.48 -7.72
N GLU A 319 -18.33 20.15 -7.22
CA GLU A 319 -18.60 20.28 -5.79
C GLU A 319 -18.86 18.91 -5.15
N GLU A 320 -19.59 18.01 -5.83
CA GLU A 320 -19.85 16.64 -5.34
C GLU A 320 -18.56 15.81 -5.26
N LEU A 321 -17.70 15.90 -6.28
CA LEU A 321 -16.38 15.26 -6.32
C LEU A 321 -15.45 15.69 -5.18
N LEU A 322 -15.58 16.93 -4.74
CA LEU A 322 -14.68 17.56 -3.78
C LEU A 322 -15.14 17.43 -2.32
N VAL A 323 -16.30 16.80 -2.07
CA VAL A 323 -16.65 16.37 -0.71
C VAL A 323 -15.61 15.36 -0.22
N ASN A 324 -15.25 15.47 1.05
CA ASN A 324 -14.29 14.54 1.63
C ASN A 324 -14.85 13.10 1.61
N PRO A 325 -13.99 12.10 1.32
CA PRO A 325 -14.34 10.73 1.66
C PRO A 325 -14.61 10.60 3.16
N CYS A 326 -15.30 9.53 3.56
CA CYS A 326 -15.61 9.22 4.96
C CYS A 326 -14.38 9.31 5.88
N GLY A 327 -13.22 8.91 5.36
CA GLY A 327 -11.94 9.02 6.06
C GLY A 327 -10.87 8.13 5.43
N GLY A 328 -9.67 8.17 6.03
CA GLY A 328 -8.52 7.37 5.63
C GLY A 328 -8.00 6.50 6.77
N VAL A 329 -7.82 5.20 6.52
CA VAL A 329 -7.13 4.26 7.41
C VAL A 329 -5.73 4.02 6.87
N LEU A 330 -4.73 4.47 7.62
CA LEU A 330 -3.32 4.40 7.23
C LEU A 330 -2.63 3.27 8.00
N MET A 331 -2.22 2.22 7.32
CA MET A 331 -1.48 1.10 7.91
C MET A 331 0.00 1.26 7.61
N SER A 332 0.77 1.64 8.63
CA SER A 332 2.22 1.87 8.51
C SER A 332 2.58 2.73 7.30
N PRO A 333 1.99 3.95 7.18
CA PRO A 333 2.07 4.71 5.95
C PRO A 333 3.51 5.15 5.67
N PHE A 334 3.88 5.02 4.42
CA PHE A 334 5.11 5.57 3.88
C PHE A 334 4.77 6.96 3.34
N VAL A 335 4.99 8.00 4.15
CA VAL A 335 4.63 9.39 3.83
C VAL A 335 5.91 10.18 3.59
N ASP A 336 5.91 11.00 2.55
CA ASP A 336 6.95 12.01 2.35
C ASP A 336 6.82 13.08 3.45
N TYR A 337 7.87 13.24 4.26
CA TYR A 337 7.94 14.20 5.36
C TYR A 337 8.65 15.51 4.97
N THR A 338 8.67 15.87 3.69
CA THR A 338 9.10 17.20 3.23
C THR A 338 8.11 18.28 3.71
N VAL A 339 8.09 18.53 5.01
CA VAL A 339 7.36 19.64 5.62
C VAL A 339 8.27 20.86 5.56
N GLU A 340 7.80 21.94 4.93
CA GLU A 340 8.48 23.25 4.91
C GLU A 340 8.77 23.82 6.31
N THR A 341 8.15 23.28 7.38
CA THR A 341 8.34 23.73 8.76
C THR A 341 9.49 23.04 9.50
N CYS A 342 10.15 22.05 8.90
CA CYS A 342 11.38 21.51 9.47
C CYS A 342 12.51 22.48 9.19
N THR A 343 13.19 22.93 10.24
CA THR A 343 14.31 23.90 10.16
C THR A 343 15.47 23.42 9.29
N GLU A 344 15.53 22.12 9.01
CA GLU A 344 16.32 21.51 7.95
C GLU A 344 15.41 20.51 7.20
N PRO A 345 15.00 20.80 5.95
CA PRO A 345 14.27 19.84 5.12
C PRO A 345 15.21 18.67 4.78
N GLY A 346 14.91 17.48 5.26
CA GLY A 346 15.60 16.26 4.85
C GLY A 346 15.11 15.77 3.48
N SER A 347 16.01 15.19 2.69
CA SER A 347 15.66 14.39 1.52
C SER A 347 14.89 13.12 1.93
N PHE A 348 14.18 12.50 0.99
CA PHE A 348 13.58 11.19 1.20
C PHE A 348 14.62 10.15 1.69
N THR A 349 15.86 10.27 1.20
CA THR A 349 17.06 9.51 1.62
C THR A 349 17.42 9.69 3.08
N GLU A 350 17.11 10.83 3.69
CA GLU A 350 17.37 11.08 5.11
C GLU A 350 16.24 10.55 5.99
N TYR A 351 14.99 10.72 5.58
CA TYR A 351 13.85 10.26 6.37
C TYR A 351 13.69 8.75 6.39
N ILE A 352 14.06 8.07 5.30
CA ILE A 352 13.97 6.61 5.20
C ILE A 352 14.94 5.89 6.14
N LYS A 353 16.01 6.56 6.62
CA LYS A 353 16.88 6.06 7.71
C LYS A 353 16.12 5.88 9.02
N HIS A 354 14.97 6.54 9.16
CA HIS A 354 14.09 6.45 10.31
C HIS A 354 12.85 5.58 10.05
N ASP A 355 12.65 5.12 8.80
CA ASP A 355 11.60 4.18 8.47
C ASP A 355 12.08 2.74 8.69
N LEU A 356 11.61 2.14 9.77
CA LEU A 356 11.97 0.80 10.21
C LEU A 356 11.48 -0.31 9.26
N ILE A 357 10.63 0.03 8.30
CA ILE A 357 10.05 -0.91 7.32
C ILE A 357 10.86 -0.90 6.02
N VAL A 358 11.64 0.14 5.79
CA VAL A 358 12.43 0.26 4.57
C VAL A 358 13.81 -0.35 4.75
N ASN A 359 14.07 -1.42 3.99
CA ASN A 359 15.38 -2.05 3.97
C ASN A 359 16.41 -1.10 3.31
N GLN A 360 17.64 -1.12 3.81
CA GLN A 360 18.81 -0.41 3.24
C GLN A 360 18.95 -0.62 1.72
N SER A 361 18.46 -1.73 1.16
CA SER A 361 18.43 -1.94 -0.29
C SER A 361 17.43 -1.06 -1.05
N VAL A 362 16.29 -0.70 -0.47
CA VAL A 362 15.37 0.29 -1.05
C VAL A 362 16.06 1.66 -1.06
N ILE A 363 16.92 1.92 -0.08
CA ILE A 363 17.76 3.11 -0.04
C ILE A 363 18.75 3.10 -1.23
N GLU A 364 19.44 1.99 -1.46
CA GLU A 364 20.47 1.90 -2.51
C GLU A 364 19.89 1.88 -3.94
N GLU A 365 18.78 1.18 -4.15
CA GLU A 365 18.22 0.91 -5.49
C GLU A 365 16.95 1.71 -5.79
N GLY A 366 16.11 2.00 -4.78
CA GLY A 366 14.82 2.66 -4.97
C GLY A 366 14.91 4.19 -4.97
N LEU A 367 15.81 4.77 -4.18
CA LEU A 367 15.90 6.23 -3.99
C LEU A 367 16.38 6.98 -5.22
N GLN A 368 17.22 6.38 -6.05
CA GLN A 368 17.67 7.03 -7.28
C GLN A 368 16.51 7.45 -8.18
N TYR A 369 15.35 6.77 -8.07
CA TYR A 369 14.14 7.12 -8.80
C TYR A 369 13.29 8.20 -8.12
N PHE A 370 13.42 8.36 -6.80
CA PHE A 370 12.81 9.48 -6.06
C PHE A 370 13.67 10.75 -6.15
N ASP A 371 15.01 10.62 -6.17
CA ASP A 371 15.93 11.76 -6.28
C ASP A 371 15.96 12.36 -7.70
N GLN A 372 15.57 11.59 -8.74
CA GLN A 372 15.30 12.12 -10.09
C GLN A 372 14.09 13.08 -10.13
N LEU A 373 13.31 13.18 -9.05
CA LEU A 373 12.29 14.22 -8.82
C LEU A 373 12.92 15.54 -8.33
N GLY A 374 14.25 15.60 -8.21
CA GLY A 374 15.06 16.72 -7.77
C GLY A 374 15.07 17.93 -8.71
N ASP A 375 13.88 18.46 -9.01
CA ASP A 375 13.65 19.90 -9.14
C ASP A 375 12.18 20.27 -8.80
N ALA A 376 11.53 19.50 -7.91
CA ALA A 376 10.22 19.88 -7.33
C ALA A 376 10.32 20.98 -6.26
N THR A 377 11.48 21.66 -6.16
CA THR A 377 11.58 23.05 -5.65
C THR A 377 10.79 24.05 -6.49
N VAL A 378 10.21 23.62 -7.61
CA VAL A 378 9.38 24.45 -8.48
C VAL A 378 7.91 24.40 -8.05
N ARG A 379 7.56 25.43 -7.27
CA ARG A 379 6.25 26.14 -7.16
C ARG A 379 5.35 25.78 -5.97
N ARG A 380 5.51 26.62 -4.95
CA ARG A 380 4.52 27.16 -4.00
C ARG A 380 3.05 27.01 -4.36
#